data_AF-A0A9K3DP53-F1
#
_entry.id   AF-A0A9K3DP53-F1
#
_cell.length_a   1.000
_cell.length_b   1.000
_cell.length_c   1.000
_cell.angle_alpha   90.00
_cell.angle_beta   90.00
_cell.angle_gamma   90.00
#
_symmetry.space_group_name_H-M   'P 1'
#
loop_
_entity.id
_entity.type
_entity.pdbx_description
1 polymer ?
#
loop_
_entity_poly.entity_id
_entity_poly.type
_entity_poly.pdbx_seq_one_letter_code
_entity_poly.pdbx_strand_id
1 'polypeptide(L)'
;MVIGVSFFGPDSEHVMSGSDYGHIFVWKKKDGRVIRIMEGNKCIVNQVEPHPNIPVFASSGLEKDITLWAPVSDNIPPLVHELLHVTKHVNYFFKNNIIIIVIV
;
A
#
# COMPACT_ATOMS: atom_id res chain seq x y z
N MET A 1 -12.37 6.21 11.69
CA MET A 1 -11.41 7.30 11.92
C MET A 1 -10.36 7.26 10.81
N VAL A 2 -9.71 8.39 10.51
CA VAL A 2 -8.61 8.45 9.53
C VAL A 2 -7.32 8.36 10.34
N ILE A 3 -6.51 7.34 10.11
CA ILE A 3 -5.32 7.08 10.92
C ILE A 3 -4.10 7.03 9.98
N GLY A 4 -3.13 7.90 10.26
CA GLY A 4 -1.92 8.10 9.46
C GLY A 4 -2.19 8.81 8.12
N VAL A 5 -1.39 9.83 7.78
CA VAL A 5 -1.47 10.52 6.49
C VAL A 5 -0.07 10.63 5.90
N SER A 6 0.05 10.29 4.62
CA SER A 6 1.30 10.43 3.87
C SER A 6 1.06 11.03 2.49
N PHE A 7 2.11 11.58 1.90
CA PHE A 7 2.08 12.10 0.54
C PHE A 7 2.72 11.10 -0.42
N PHE A 8 2.13 10.96 -1.61
CA PHE A 8 2.56 10.01 -2.62
C PHE A 8 2.68 10.67 -3.99
N GLY A 9 3.53 10.09 -4.83
CA GLY A 9 3.90 10.63 -6.14
C GLY A 9 5.18 11.47 -6.09
N PRO A 10 5.91 11.60 -7.22
CA PRO A 10 7.18 12.32 -7.30
C PRO A 10 7.09 13.78 -6.85
N ASP A 11 5.91 14.41 -7.00
CA ASP A 11 5.66 15.80 -6.63
C ASP A 11 4.70 15.90 -5.42
N SER A 12 4.49 14.81 -4.69
CA SER A 12 3.52 14.74 -3.59
C SER A 12 2.11 15.18 -4.02
N GLU A 13 1.73 14.83 -5.25
CA GLU A 13 0.48 15.22 -5.89
C GLU A 13 -0.71 14.36 -5.44
N HIS A 14 -0.43 13.29 -4.68
CA HIS A 14 -1.40 12.43 -4.03
C HIS A 14 -1.29 12.49 -2.50
N VAL A 15 -2.43 12.30 -1.83
CA VAL A 15 -2.50 12.08 -0.39
C VAL A 15 -2.97 10.65 -0.15
N MET A 16 -2.39 9.97 0.82
CA MET A 16 -2.74 8.61 1.22
C MET A 16 -3.09 8.56 2.70
N SER A 17 -4.05 7.71 3.07
CA SER A 17 -4.40 7.50 4.47
C SER A 17 -5.12 6.18 4.69
N GLY A 18 -4.92 5.62 5.89
CA GLY A 18 -5.57 4.40 6.37
C GLY A 18 -6.91 4.65 7.07
N SER A 19 -7.63 3.56 7.29
CA SER A 19 -8.94 3.54 7.91
C SER A 19 -9.08 2.36 8.87
N ASP A 20 -9.95 2.51 9.87
CA ASP A 20 -10.31 1.47 10.84
C ASP A 20 -10.89 0.20 10.19
N TYR A 21 -11.39 0.30 8.96
CA TYR A 21 -11.97 -0.84 8.22
C TYR A 21 -11.00 -1.49 7.23
N GLY A 22 -9.71 -1.18 7.31
CA GLY A 22 -8.72 -1.77 6.38
C GLY A 22 -8.69 -1.12 5.00
N HIS A 23 -9.35 0.01 4.85
CA HIS A 23 -9.33 0.79 3.62
C HIS A 23 -8.15 1.76 3.61
N ILE A 24 -7.49 1.84 2.47
CA ILE A 24 -6.52 2.87 2.15
C ILE A 24 -7.11 3.75 1.06
N PHE A 25 -7.26 5.01 1.38
CA PHE A 25 -7.79 6.01 0.48
C PHE A 25 -6.66 6.78 -0.17
N VAL A 26 -6.82 7.06 -1.46
CA VAL A 26 -5.89 7.90 -2.22
C VAL A 26 -6.67 9.06 -2.80
N TRP A 27 -6.24 10.27 -2.46
CA TRP A 27 -6.82 11.51 -2.96
C TRP A 27 -5.86 12.22 -3.89
N LYS A 28 -6.42 12.93 -4.87
CA LYS A 28 -5.67 13.91 -5.65
C LYS A 28 -5.59 15.21 -4.86
N LYS A 29 -4.37 15.67 -4.56
CA LYS A 29 -4.12 16.85 -3.71
C LYS A 29 -4.76 18.13 -4.27
N LYS A 30 -4.79 18.27 -5.60
CA LYS A 30 -5.23 19.51 -6.27
C LYS A 30 -6.72 19.83 -6.08
N ASP A 31 -7.57 18.80 -6.09
CA ASP A 31 -9.03 18.96 -6.08
C ASP A 31 -9.73 18.17 -4.97
N GLY A 32 -8.97 17.46 -4.12
CA GLY A 32 -9.47 16.71 -2.97
C GLY A 32 -10.29 15.48 -3.35
N ARG A 33 -10.32 15.08 -4.63
CA ARG A 33 -11.13 13.96 -5.08
C ARG A 33 -10.48 12.64 -4.71
N VAL A 34 -11.29 11.70 -4.18
CA VAL A 34 -10.87 10.31 -4.02
C VAL A 34 -10.70 9.71 -5.42
N ILE A 35 -9.46 9.32 -5.75
CA ILE A 35 -9.14 8.71 -7.04
C ILE A 35 -9.05 7.18 -6.94
N ARG A 36 -8.85 6.65 -5.73
CA ARG A 36 -8.75 5.21 -5.48
C ARG A 36 -9.12 4.89 -4.05
N ILE A 37 -9.80 3.77 -3.89
CA ILE A 37 -10.02 3.10 -2.61
C ILE A 37 -9.41 1.71 -2.75
N MET A 38 -8.43 1.41 -1.92
CA MET A 38 -7.80 0.11 -1.85
C MET A 38 -8.29 -0.56 -0.58
N GLU A 39 -8.76 -1.79 -0.71
CA GLU A 39 -9.26 -2.55 0.42
C GLU A 39 -8.25 -3.65 0.72
N GLY A 40 -7.54 -3.47 1.84
CA GLY A 40 -6.53 -4.38 2.35
C GLY A 40 -7.13 -5.44 3.27
N ASN A 41 -6.35 -5.85 4.27
CA ASN A 41 -6.81 -6.74 5.33
C ASN A 41 -7.92 -6.03 6.12
N LYS A 42 -8.94 -6.79 6.53
CA LYS A 42 -10.20 -6.31 7.18
C LYS A 42 -10.01 -5.67 8.57
N CYS A 43 -8.82 -5.15 8.86
CA CYS A 43 -8.39 -4.69 10.17
C CYS A 43 -7.88 -3.24 10.09
N ILE A 44 -7.81 -2.58 11.24
CA ILE A 44 -7.43 -1.17 11.35
C ILE A 44 -6.04 -0.92 10.73
N VAL A 45 -5.95 0.01 9.76
CA VAL A 45 -4.68 0.51 9.23
C VAL A 45 -4.32 1.79 9.97
N ASN A 46 -3.24 1.74 10.75
CA ASN A 46 -2.77 2.87 11.58
C ASN A 46 -1.72 3.73 10.88
N GLN A 47 -0.93 3.11 10.00
CA GLN A 47 0.18 3.79 9.34
C GLN A 47 0.28 3.37 7.88
N VAL A 48 0.62 4.34 7.03
CA VAL A 48 0.83 4.15 5.60
C VAL A 48 2.07 4.94 5.20
N GLU A 49 3.12 4.25 4.78
CA GLU A 49 4.41 4.85 4.40
C GLU A 49 4.77 4.50 2.95
N PRO A 50 4.87 5.49 2.06
CA PRO A 50 5.32 5.27 0.69
C PRO A 50 6.83 5.19 0.59
N HIS A 51 7.29 4.42 -0.40
CA HIS A 51 8.70 4.43 -0.76
C HIS A 51 9.05 5.74 -1.47
N PRO A 52 10.21 6.37 -1.19
CA PRO A 52 10.54 7.70 -1.72
C PRO A 52 10.73 7.72 -3.25
N ASN A 53 11.16 6.60 -3.84
CA ASN A 53 11.63 6.59 -5.24
C ASN A 53 10.89 5.61 -6.18
N ILE A 54 10.10 4.68 -5.66
CA ILE A 54 9.48 3.62 -6.46
C ILE A 54 8.00 3.53 -6.08
N PRO A 55 7.11 3.09 -6.98
CA PRO A 55 5.67 3.18 -6.75
C PRO A 55 5.16 2.06 -5.82
N VAL A 56 5.79 1.87 -4.67
CA VAL A 56 5.36 0.92 -3.63
C VAL A 56 5.14 1.64 -2.32
N PHE A 57 4.32 1.06 -1.46
CA PHE A 57 4.11 1.58 -0.10
C PHE A 57 3.80 0.44 0.87
N ALA A 58 4.06 0.67 2.15
CA ALA A 58 3.74 -0.22 3.24
C ALA A 58 2.55 0.32 4.02
N SER A 59 1.71 -0.58 4.52
CA SER A 59 0.70 -0.25 5.52
C SER A 59 0.78 -1.23 6.68
N SER A 60 0.65 -0.70 7.89
CA SER A 60 0.62 -1.50 9.12
C SER A 60 -0.58 -1.11 9.99
N GLY A 61 -1.00 -2.04 10.83
CA GLY A 61 -2.23 -1.96 11.60
C GLY A 61 -2.10 -2.49 13.01
N LEU A 62 -3.22 -2.93 13.59
CA LEU A 62 -3.22 -3.69 14.85
C LEU A 62 -2.80 -5.16 14.67
N GLU A 63 -2.86 -5.66 13.44
CA GLU A 63 -2.39 -7.00 13.12
C GLU A 63 -0.87 -7.09 13.19
N LYS A 64 -0.38 -8.32 13.39
CA LYS A 64 1.07 -8.59 13.40
C LYS A 64 1.70 -8.41 12.02
N ASP A 65 0.88 -8.46 10.98
CA ASP A 65 1.36 -8.50 9.62
C ASP A 65 1.51 -7.09 9.02
N ILE A 66 2.57 -6.90 8.24
CA ILE A 66 2.77 -5.69 7.44
C ILE A 66 2.35 -5.99 6.00
N THR A 67 1.59 -5.08 5.41
CA THR A 67 1.16 -5.22 4.01
C THR A 67 1.95 -4.28 3.11
N LEU A 68 2.68 -4.82 2.13
CA LEU A 68 3.29 -4.04 1.04
C LEU A 68 2.40 -4.06 -0.19
N TRP A 69 2.37 -2.93 -0.88
CA TRP A 69 1.53 -2.69 -2.04
C TRP A 69 2.40 -2.30 -3.22
N ALA A 70 2.24 -2.98 -4.35
CA ALA A 70 2.99 -2.69 -5.57
C ALA A 70 2.09 -2.79 -6.82
N PRO A 71 2.24 -1.88 -7.80
CA PRO A 71 1.53 -1.97 -9.07
C PRO A 71 1.98 -3.22 -9.82
N VAL A 72 1.02 -3.89 -10.44
CA VAL A 72 1.31 -4.99 -11.37
C VAL A 72 1.41 -4.39 -12.76
N SER A 73 2.58 -4.52 -13.37
CA SER A 73 2.73 -4.48 -14.81
C SER A 73 2.77 -5.92 -15.30
N ASP A 74 2.25 -6.21 -16.49
CA ASP A 74 2.46 -7.50 -17.16
C ASP A 74 3.96 -7.80 -17.37
N ASN A 75 4.82 -6.78 -17.28
CA ASN A 75 6.27 -6.86 -17.18
C ASN A 75 6.73 -6.63 -15.73
N ILE A 76 6.57 -7.63 -14.86
CA ILE A 76 7.08 -7.57 -13.47
C ILE A 76 8.62 -7.63 -13.52
N PRO A 77 9.35 -6.58 -13.12
CA PRO A 77 10.81 -6.65 -13.05
C PRO A 77 11.24 -7.68 -11.98
N PRO A 78 12.40 -8.33 -12.13
CA PRO A 78 12.91 -9.33 -11.18
C PRO A 78 13.04 -8.86 -9.73
N LEU A 79 12.93 -7.55 -9.46
CA LEU A 79 13.03 -6.96 -8.12
C LEU A 79 11.99 -7.51 -7.12
N VAL A 80 10.82 -7.95 -7.59
CA VAL A 80 9.83 -8.61 -6.72
C VAL A 80 10.38 -9.92 -6.16
N HIS A 81 11.21 -10.65 -6.93
CA HIS A 81 11.86 -11.90 -6.49
C HIS A 81 12.93 -11.70 -5.41
N GLU A 82 13.58 -10.53 -5.34
CA GLU A 82 14.56 -10.24 -4.28
C GLU A 82 13.88 -9.92 -2.94
N LEU A 83 12.82 -9.11 -2.95
CA LEU A 83 12.01 -8.83 -1.75
C LEU A 83 11.33 -10.10 -1.20
N LEU A 84 10.98 -11.03 -2.10
CA LEU A 84 10.48 -12.38 -1.83
C LEU A 84 11.48 -13.26 -1.03
N HIS A 85 12.79 -13.12 -1.28
CA HIS A 85 13.80 -14.02 -0.69
C HIS A 85 14.17 -13.65 0.76
N VAL A 86 14.04 -12.37 1.11
CA VAL A 86 14.37 -11.84 2.46
C VAL A 86 13.31 -12.25 3.48
N THR A 87 12.11 -12.57 3.05
CA THR A 87 10.95 -12.70 3.93
C THR A 87 10.39 -14.13 3.86
N LYS A 88 10.62 -14.93 4.90
CA LYS A 88 10.32 -16.38 4.89
C LYS A 88 8.83 -16.73 5.12
N HIS A 89 8.01 -15.78 5.54
CA HIS A 89 6.57 -15.94 5.78
C HIS A 89 5.79 -14.85 5.07
N VAL A 90 5.47 -15.08 3.79
CA VAL A 90 4.79 -14.09 2.95
C VAL A 90 3.59 -14.69 2.24
N ASN A 91 2.45 -14.00 2.32
CA ASN A 91 1.26 -14.31 1.54
C ASN A 91 1.04 -13.24 0.46
N TYR A 92 0.59 -13.67 -0.73
CA TYR A 92 0.35 -12.78 -1.86
C TYR A 92 -1.12 -12.80 -2.26
N PHE A 93 -1.66 -11.60 -2.52
CA PHE A 93 -3.02 -11.43 -3.04
C PHE A 93 -2.98 -10.47 -4.24
N PHE A 94 -3.79 -10.76 -5.25
CA PHE A 94 -3.97 -9.90 -6.41
C PHE A 94 -5.31 -9.19 -6.31
N LYS A 95 -5.29 -7.86 -6.37
CA LYS A 95 -6.52 -7.05 -6.34
C LYS A 95 -6.40 -5.86 -7.27
N ASN A 96 -7.28 -5.78 -8.28
CA ASN A 96 -7.36 -4.64 -9.19
C ASN A 96 -5.99 -4.22 -9.79
N ASN A 97 -5.22 -5.17 -10.29
CA ASN A 97 -3.85 -5.00 -10.84
C ASN A 97 -2.82 -4.48 -9.83
N ILE A 98 -3.00 -4.80 -8.55
CA ILE A 98 -2.05 -4.51 -7.47
C ILE A 98 -1.70 -5.84 -6.79
N ILE A 99 -0.40 -6.07 -6.57
CA ILE A 99 0.09 -7.13 -5.71
C ILE A 99 0.10 -6.60 -4.28
N ILE A 100 -0.55 -7.36 -3.41
CA ILE A 100 -0.58 -7.17 -1.97
C ILE A 100 0.30 -8.26 -1.37
N ILE A 101 1.36 -7.86 -0.70
CA ILE A 101 2.32 -8.73 -0.04
C ILE A 101 2.08 -8.60 1.45
N VAL A 102 1.73 -9.68 2.13
CA VAL A 102 1.54 -9.69 3.58
C VAL A 102 2.71 -10.42 4.23
N ILE A 103 3.46 -9.71 5.05
CA ILE A 103 4.64 -10.21 5.76
C ILE A 103 4.23 -10.51 7.21
N VAL A 104 4.42 -11.77 7.65
CA VAL A 104 4.12 -12.28 9.02
C VAL A 104 5.37 -12.31 9.88
#